data_AF-A0A6J3LZT1-F1
#
_entry.id   AF-A0A6J3LZT1-F1
#
_cell.length_a   1.000
_cell.length_b   1.000
_cell.length_c   1.000
_cell.angle_alpha   90.00
_cell.angle_beta   90.00
_cell.angle_gamma   90.00
#
_symmetry.space_group_name_H-M   'P 1'
#
loop_
_entity.id
_entity.type
_entity.pdbx_description
1 polymer ?
#
loop_
_entity_poly.entity_id
_entity_poly.type
_entity_poly.pdbx_seq_one_letter_code
_entity_poly.pdbx_strand_id
1 'polypeptide(L)'
;MSAYRKTRHNLFPRKIWQTWKVDPLKFEERDHDVAATWIAKNPDYRYEVLTDQNDLAYVETHFGVDGLNRPDIVFMYRELTARIIKADLLRYMIMYVEGGVYTDIDVEAIRPVRYFIPDRWNERDIDMVVGVEIDEPEFSWHPVLGPKCMSFCQWTFMCKPRLPVMLTLIETIMNWLRGVALEQKVPIGEIHLDFDQVISGTGPSAFTNAILNDISGRLGHRVTWDTFHGMDESKLVGGVLVLNVEAFAAGQGHSDSGSHETKHAMIRHHYHASRWPTTHPRLNHPVFGEVEQCNWDMHCVETYDHDVEHFKTLSPEEKMIQITIKEEQDRLGFEVEARDDIAEKEKEREEEERKREEEEDQQE
;
A
#
# COMPACT_ATOMS: atom_id res chain seq x y z
N MET A 1 18.92 -2.03 -29.27
CA MET A 1 18.81 -0.71 -28.59
C MET A 1 18.24 0.42 -29.46
N SER A 2 17.30 0.20 -30.41
CA SER A 2 16.94 1.28 -31.36
C SER A 2 15.44 1.56 -31.60
N ALA A 3 14.50 0.75 -31.11
CA ALA A 3 13.06 1.03 -31.28
C ALA A 3 12.37 1.67 -30.05
N TYR A 4 12.98 1.58 -28.87
CA TYR A 4 12.34 1.95 -27.58
C TYR A 4 12.39 3.45 -27.23
N ARG A 5 13.06 4.27 -28.06
CA ARG A 5 13.38 5.68 -27.72
C ARG A 5 12.32 6.70 -28.15
N LYS A 6 11.24 6.29 -28.84
CA LYS A 6 10.33 7.21 -29.55
C LYS A 6 9.13 7.76 -28.74
N THR A 7 8.90 7.32 -27.50
CA THR A 7 7.73 7.75 -26.70
C THR A 7 8.06 8.03 -25.23
N ARG A 8 9.27 8.48 -24.91
CA ARG A 8 9.58 8.89 -23.53
C ARG A 8 8.97 10.26 -23.25
N HIS A 9 8.01 10.31 -22.33
CA HIS A 9 7.67 11.57 -21.69
C HIS A 9 8.93 12.12 -21.01
N ASN A 10 9.24 13.39 -21.24
CA ASN A 10 10.47 13.97 -20.70
C ASN A 10 10.33 14.36 -19.23
N LEU A 11 9.11 14.58 -18.75
CA LEU A 11 8.76 15.03 -17.41
C LEU A 11 7.58 14.19 -16.89
N PHE A 12 7.38 14.15 -15.57
CA PHE A 12 6.23 13.52 -14.94
C PHE A 12 4.96 14.36 -15.19
N PRO A 13 3.83 13.71 -15.49
CA PRO A 13 2.53 14.38 -15.49
C PRO A 13 2.24 15.03 -14.14
N ARG A 14 1.78 16.28 -14.13
CA ARG A 14 1.31 16.95 -12.91
C ARG A 14 -0.13 16.55 -12.59
N LYS A 15 -0.32 15.26 -12.32
CA LYS A 15 -1.59 14.64 -11.94
C LYS A 15 -1.40 13.85 -10.64
N ILE A 16 -2.33 14.01 -9.71
CA ILE A 16 -2.43 13.20 -8.49
C ILE A 16 -3.70 12.38 -8.62
N TRP A 17 -3.55 11.07 -8.50
CA TRP A 17 -4.62 10.08 -8.55
C TRP A 17 -4.81 9.46 -7.19
N GLN A 18 -6.06 9.39 -6.77
CA GLN A 18 -6.50 8.52 -5.68
C GLN A 18 -7.66 7.65 -6.19
N THR A 19 -7.94 6.56 -5.50
CA THR A 19 -9.14 5.75 -5.74
C THR A 19 -9.90 5.58 -4.44
N TRP A 20 -11.22 5.74 -4.48
CA TRP A 20 -12.04 5.53 -3.28
C TRP A 20 -13.44 5.01 -3.59
N LYS A 21 -14.21 4.68 -2.56
CA LYS A 21 -15.55 4.11 -2.73
C LYS A 21 -16.54 5.12 -3.29
N VAL A 22 -16.37 6.41 -2.93
CA VAL A 22 -17.32 7.49 -3.23
C VAL A 22 -16.63 8.69 -3.85
N ASP A 23 -17.42 9.60 -4.40
CA ASP A 23 -16.96 10.87 -4.96
C ASP A 23 -16.41 11.82 -3.88
N PRO A 24 -15.43 12.70 -4.20
CA PRO A 24 -14.87 13.67 -3.26
C PRO A 24 -15.88 14.54 -2.51
N LEU A 25 -17.03 14.86 -3.12
CA LEU A 25 -18.10 15.62 -2.45
C LEU A 25 -18.83 14.84 -1.34
N LYS A 26 -18.54 13.55 -1.21
CA LYS A 26 -19.13 12.63 -0.22
C LYS A 26 -18.09 11.99 0.68
N PHE A 27 -16.86 12.48 0.67
CA PHE A 27 -15.83 12.02 1.59
C PHE A 27 -16.27 12.26 3.03
N GLU A 28 -15.96 11.29 3.89
CA GLU A 28 -15.97 11.51 5.32
C GLU A 28 -14.87 12.53 5.66
N GLU A 29 -15.04 13.28 6.75
CA GLU A 29 -14.15 14.37 7.16
C GLU A 29 -12.68 13.95 7.16
N ARG A 30 -12.38 12.79 7.77
CA ARG A 30 -11.02 12.23 7.79
C ARG A 30 -10.44 12.05 6.38
N ASP A 31 -11.18 11.40 5.48
CA ASP A 31 -10.70 11.12 4.12
C ASP A 31 -10.56 12.43 3.32
N HIS A 32 -11.46 13.38 3.54
CA HIS A 32 -11.40 14.71 2.95
C HIS A 32 -10.15 15.48 3.38
N ASP A 33 -9.86 15.52 4.68
CA ASP A 33 -8.75 16.30 5.21
C ASP A 33 -7.40 15.76 4.75
N VAL A 34 -7.27 14.43 4.75
CA VAL A 34 -6.09 13.73 4.21
C VAL A 34 -5.93 14.03 2.72
N ALA A 35 -6.98 13.86 1.90
CA ALA A 35 -6.94 14.16 0.48
C ALA A 35 -6.65 15.65 0.18
N ALA A 36 -7.19 16.56 0.98
CA ALA A 36 -7.00 18.01 0.81
C ALA A 36 -5.53 18.43 0.95
N THR A 37 -4.73 17.70 1.74
CA THR A 37 -3.29 17.98 1.88
C THR A 37 -2.54 17.91 0.55
N TRP A 38 -2.92 16.97 -0.33
CA TRP A 38 -2.32 16.80 -1.65
C TRP A 38 -2.57 18.00 -2.55
N ILE A 39 -3.80 18.53 -2.54
CA ILE A 39 -4.19 19.71 -3.30
C ILE A 39 -3.49 20.96 -2.74
N ALA A 40 -3.52 21.13 -1.42
CA ALA A 40 -2.95 22.29 -0.74
C ALA A 40 -1.44 22.41 -0.95
N LYS A 41 -0.71 21.29 -0.92
CA LYS A 41 0.76 21.26 -1.08
C LYS A 41 1.21 21.24 -2.54
N ASN A 42 0.32 20.92 -3.47
CA ASN A 42 0.61 20.80 -4.90
C ASN A 42 -0.41 21.57 -5.76
N PRO A 43 -0.53 22.90 -5.60
CA PRO A 43 -1.57 23.70 -6.25
C PRO A 43 -1.46 23.72 -7.79
N ASP A 44 -0.34 23.30 -8.35
CA ASP A 44 -0.10 23.19 -9.78
C ASP A 44 -0.35 21.77 -10.35
N TYR A 45 -0.84 20.84 -9.52
CA TYR A 45 -1.24 19.49 -9.93
C TYR A 45 -2.75 19.42 -10.12
N ARG A 46 -3.16 18.68 -11.16
CA ARG A 46 -4.55 18.26 -11.30
C ARG A 46 -4.80 17.10 -10.34
N TYR A 47 -5.87 17.18 -9.58
CA TYR A 47 -6.30 16.12 -8.66
C TYR A 47 -7.49 15.36 -9.26
N GLU A 48 -7.42 14.03 -9.27
CA GLU A 48 -8.46 13.15 -9.82
C GLU A 48 -8.72 11.96 -8.90
N VAL A 49 -9.99 11.60 -8.74
CA VAL A 49 -10.42 10.43 -7.97
C VAL A 49 -11.26 9.52 -8.85
N LEU A 50 -10.88 8.25 -8.95
CA LEU A 50 -11.74 7.21 -9.50
C LEU A 50 -12.48 6.50 -8.37
N THR A 51 -13.71 6.10 -8.67
CA THR A 51 -14.65 5.54 -7.71
C THR A 51 -15.20 4.19 -8.14
N ASP A 52 -15.77 3.44 -7.20
CA ASP A 52 -16.49 2.20 -7.49
C ASP A 52 -17.60 2.35 -8.56
N GLN A 53 -18.07 3.58 -8.82
CA GLN A 53 -19.12 3.86 -9.80
C GLN A 53 -18.60 4.13 -11.23
N ASN A 54 -17.33 4.54 -11.37
CA ASN A 54 -16.77 4.98 -12.65
C ASN A 54 -15.47 4.25 -13.05
N ASP A 55 -14.96 3.36 -12.19
CA ASP A 55 -13.74 2.58 -12.44
C ASP A 55 -13.82 1.73 -13.72
N LEU A 56 -14.92 0.99 -13.93
CA LEU A 56 -15.10 0.13 -15.09
C LEU A 56 -15.21 0.96 -16.37
N ALA A 57 -15.90 2.10 -16.33
CA ALA A 57 -16.00 3.00 -17.48
C ALA A 57 -14.63 3.57 -17.86
N TYR A 58 -13.78 3.90 -16.88
CA TYR A 58 -12.38 4.30 -17.12
C TYR A 58 -11.59 3.16 -17.81
N VAL A 59 -11.69 1.94 -17.28
CA VAL A 59 -11.00 0.77 -17.84
C VAL A 59 -11.49 0.48 -19.26
N GLU A 60 -12.80 0.50 -19.51
CA GLU A 60 -13.39 0.31 -20.85
C GLU A 60 -12.93 1.40 -21.83
N THR A 61 -12.86 2.66 -21.39
CA THR A 61 -12.43 3.77 -22.24
C THR A 61 -10.96 3.62 -22.67
N HIS A 62 -10.07 3.25 -21.74
CA HIS A 62 -8.63 3.22 -22.02
C HIS A 62 -8.12 1.87 -22.52
N PHE A 63 -8.71 0.75 -22.09
CA PHE A 63 -8.29 -0.60 -22.48
C PHE A 63 -9.26 -1.27 -23.46
N GLY A 64 -10.44 -0.71 -23.70
CA GLY A 64 -11.38 -1.22 -24.71
C GLY A 64 -10.91 -1.04 -26.15
N VAL A 65 -11.78 -1.39 -27.09
CA VAL A 65 -11.48 -1.46 -28.53
C VAL A 65 -10.99 -0.13 -29.10
N ASP A 66 -11.54 0.98 -28.62
CA ASP A 66 -11.18 2.34 -29.08
C ASP A 66 -9.93 2.92 -28.39
N GLY A 67 -9.48 2.28 -27.30
CA GLY A 67 -8.29 2.67 -26.54
C GLY A 67 -7.07 1.84 -26.94
N LEU A 68 -6.54 1.08 -25.99
CA LEU A 68 -5.39 0.18 -26.19
C LEU A 68 -5.75 -1.14 -26.88
N ASN A 69 -7.04 -1.41 -27.09
CA ASN A 69 -7.55 -2.65 -27.66
C ASN A 69 -7.05 -3.89 -26.89
N ARG A 70 -7.25 -3.87 -25.58
CA ARG A 70 -6.96 -4.94 -24.62
C ARG A 70 -8.25 -5.44 -23.97
N PRO A 71 -9.16 -6.07 -24.76
CA PRO A 71 -10.43 -6.58 -24.24
C PRO A 71 -10.24 -7.66 -23.17
N ASP A 72 -9.08 -8.32 -23.12
CA ASP A 72 -8.71 -9.27 -22.07
C ASP A 72 -8.53 -8.59 -20.69
N ILE A 73 -7.97 -7.37 -20.66
CA ILE A 73 -7.87 -6.56 -19.44
C ILE A 73 -9.26 -6.11 -18.98
N VAL A 74 -10.07 -5.59 -19.91
CA VAL A 74 -11.44 -5.15 -19.63
C VAL A 74 -12.28 -6.29 -19.07
N PHE A 75 -12.20 -7.47 -19.70
CA PHE A 75 -12.91 -8.67 -19.24
C PHE A 75 -12.48 -9.07 -17.84
N MET A 76 -11.16 -9.18 -17.57
CA MET A 76 -10.66 -9.52 -16.23
C MET A 76 -11.18 -8.54 -15.18
N TYR A 77 -11.06 -7.24 -15.43
CA TYR A 77 -11.44 -6.21 -14.47
C TYR A 77 -12.95 -6.23 -14.16
N ARG A 78 -13.78 -6.55 -15.16
CA ARG A 78 -15.22 -6.68 -15.00
C ARG A 78 -15.61 -7.91 -14.17
N GLU A 79 -14.91 -9.04 -14.35
CA GLU A 79 -15.23 -10.29 -13.67
C GLU A 79 -14.78 -10.28 -12.19
N LEU A 80 -13.77 -9.48 -11.83
CA LEU A 80 -13.28 -9.42 -10.46
C LEU A 80 -14.33 -8.82 -9.49
N THR A 81 -14.52 -9.50 -8.37
CA THR A 81 -15.43 -9.07 -7.29
C THR A 81 -14.67 -8.60 -6.04
N ALA A 82 -13.45 -9.13 -5.83
CA ALA A 82 -12.58 -8.76 -4.71
C ALA A 82 -12.12 -7.30 -4.85
N ARG A 83 -12.63 -6.43 -3.97
CA ARG A 83 -12.42 -4.97 -4.05
C ARG A 83 -10.95 -4.57 -3.95
N ILE A 84 -10.19 -5.21 -3.07
CA ILE A 84 -8.75 -4.92 -2.91
C ILE A 84 -7.97 -5.23 -4.19
N ILE A 85 -8.27 -6.36 -4.84
CA ILE A 85 -7.64 -6.76 -6.10
C ILE A 85 -7.99 -5.79 -7.23
N LYS A 86 -9.25 -5.32 -7.29
CA LYS A 86 -9.65 -4.27 -8.22
C LYS A 86 -8.89 -2.98 -7.98
N ALA A 87 -8.74 -2.55 -6.73
CA ALA A 87 -8.00 -1.34 -6.37
C ALA A 87 -6.51 -1.44 -6.78
N ASP A 88 -5.86 -2.57 -6.47
CA ASP A 88 -4.47 -2.83 -6.86
C ASP A 88 -4.30 -2.78 -8.39
N LEU A 89 -5.17 -3.46 -9.15
CA LEU A 89 -5.12 -3.41 -10.61
C LEU A 89 -5.41 -2.02 -11.16
N LEU A 90 -6.41 -1.33 -10.61
CA LEU A 90 -6.82 -0.01 -11.08
C LEU A 90 -5.69 1.00 -10.93
N ARG A 91 -4.95 0.99 -9.80
CA ARG A 91 -3.81 1.91 -9.64
C ARG A 91 -2.73 1.68 -10.68
N TYR A 92 -2.39 0.43 -11.00
CA TYR A 92 -1.41 0.14 -12.04
C TYR A 92 -1.90 0.52 -13.44
N MET A 93 -3.20 0.33 -13.70
CA MET A 93 -3.84 0.72 -14.96
C MET A 93 -3.82 2.24 -15.16
N ILE A 94 -4.18 3.01 -14.14
CA ILE A 94 -4.09 4.48 -14.15
C ILE A 94 -2.65 4.90 -14.44
N MET A 95 -1.69 4.35 -13.70
CA MET A 95 -0.28 4.74 -13.80
C MET A 95 0.35 4.32 -15.14
N TYR A 96 -0.11 3.23 -15.76
CA TYR A 96 0.28 2.89 -17.12
C TYR A 96 -0.28 3.87 -18.17
N VAL A 97 -1.54 4.28 -18.04
CA VAL A 97 -2.21 5.12 -19.06
C VAL A 97 -1.79 6.58 -18.92
N GLU A 98 -1.88 7.13 -17.72
CA GLU A 98 -1.80 8.57 -17.43
C GLU A 98 -0.48 8.93 -16.73
N GLY A 99 0.05 8.05 -15.88
CA GLY A 99 1.18 8.35 -15.00
C GLY A 99 0.85 9.48 -14.01
N GLY A 100 1.89 10.19 -13.58
CA GLY A 100 1.79 11.20 -12.52
C GLY A 100 2.09 10.58 -11.17
N VAL A 101 1.36 10.96 -10.13
CA VAL A 101 1.44 10.42 -8.78
C VAL A 101 0.18 9.63 -8.48
N TYR A 102 0.34 8.41 -8.01
CA TYR A 102 -0.73 7.68 -7.34
C TYR A 102 -0.47 7.69 -5.84
N THR A 103 -1.52 7.83 -5.05
CA THR A 103 -1.49 7.73 -3.59
C THR A 103 -2.82 7.18 -3.08
N ASP A 104 -2.81 6.30 -2.08
CA ASP A 104 -4.03 5.82 -1.44
C ASP A 104 -4.74 6.98 -0.71
N ILE A 105 -6.05 6.83 -0.45
CA ILE A 105 -6.89 7.91 0.09
C ILE A 105 -6.48 8.35 1.50
N ASP A 106 -5.89 7.43 2.25
CA ASP A 106 -5.50 7.54 3.65
C ASP A 106 -4.03 7.90 3.82
N VAL A 107 -3.44 8.48 2.78
CA VAL A 107 -2.08 8.99 2.79
C VAL A 107 -2.12 10.51 2.81
N GLU A 108 -1.57 11.09 3.86
CA GLU A 108 -1.37 12.52 4.01
C GLU A 108 -0.08 12.95 3.29
N ALA A 109 -0.14 14.00 2.48
CA ALA A 109 1.05 14.65 2.00
C ALA A 109 1.66 15.52 3.11
N ILE A 110 2.86 15.20 3.58
CA ILE A 110 3.61 16.09 4.51
C ILE A 110 4.35 17.16 3.71
N ARG A 111 4.88 16.79 2.54
CA ARG A 111 5.68 17.65 1.66
C ARG A 111 5.13 17.66 0.24
N PRO A 112 5.35 18.76 -0.52
CA PRO A 112 5.04 18.80 -1.94
C PRO A 112 5.80 17.72 -2.76
N VAL A 113 5.16 17.18 -3.80
CA VAL A 113 5.68 16.14 -4.71
C VAL A 113 7.02 16.52 -5.32
N ARG A 114 7.29 17.82 -5.52
CA ARG A 114 8.59 18.29 -6.05
C ARG A 114 9.79 17.81 -5.23
N TYR A 115 9.60 17.47 -3.95
CA TYR A 115 10.65 16.95 -3.07
C TYR A 115 10.88 15.45 -3.21
N PHE A 116 10.02 14.72 -3.94
CA PHE A 116 10.22 13.30 -4.23
C PHE A 116 11.45 13.09 -5.14
N ILE A 117 11.91 14.15 -5.83
CA ILE A 117 13.15 14.15 -6.60
C ILE A 117 14.11 15.12 -5.92
N PRO A 118 15.06 14.63 -5.11
CA PRO A 118 16.11 15.47 -4.54
C PRO A 118 16.91 16.21 -5.62
N ASP A 119 17.34 17.45 -5.34
CA ASP A 119 18.00 18.37 -6.29
C ASP A 119 19.22 17.79 -7.02
N ARG A 120 19.86 16.76 -6.44
CA ARG A 120 21.00 16.07 -7.07
C ARG A 120 20.62 15.24 -8.29
N TRP A 121 19.34 14.92 -8.45
CA TRP A 121 18.82 14.12 -9.55
C TRP A 121 18.11 14.99 -10.57
N ASN A 122 18.19 14.59 -11.84
CA ASN A 122 17.47 15.24 -12.92
C ASN A 122 16.23 14.42 -13.29
N GLU A 123 15.05 15.03 -13.19
CA GLU A 123 13.76 14.43 -13.55
C GLU A 123 13.75 13.75 -14.93
N ARG A 124 14.54 14.27 -15.88
CA ARG A 124 14.61 13.74 -17.25
C ARG A 124 15.22 12.34 -17.31
N ASP A 125 16.06 11.99 -16.35
CA ASP A 125 16.75 10.71 -16.25
C ASP A 125 15.95 9.67 -15.46
N ILE A 126 14.82 10.08 -14.87
CA ILE A 126 13.98 9.24 -14.00
C ILE A 126 12.71 8.88 -14.75
N ASP A 127 12.40 7.60 -14.82
CA ASP A 127 11.17 7.06 -15.37
C ASP A 127 10.10 6.85 -14.27
N MET A 128 10.53 6.46 -13.07
CA MET A 128 9.68 6.14 -11.93
C MET A 128 10.36 6.53 -10.61
N VAL A 129 9.58 6.97 -9.62
CA VAL A 129 9.99 7.19 -8.23
C VAL A 129 9.16 6.28 -7.33
N VAL A 130 9.83 5.50 -6.50
CA VAL A 130 9.24 4.65 -5.46
C VAL A 130 9.97 4.86 -4.14
N GLY A 131 9.31 4.58 -3.02
CA GLY A 131 9.96 4.50 -1.71
C GLY A 131 10.12 3.05 -1.28
N VAL A 132 11.09 2.78 -0.41
CA VAL A 132 11.11 1.53 0.35
C VAL A 132 10.04 1.60 1.44
N GLU A 133 9.26 0.53 1.61
CA GLU A 133 8.23 0.43 2.66
C GLU A 133 8.69 -0.48 3.81
N ILE A 134 9.22 -1.66 3.47
CA ILE A 134 9.77 -2.63 4.43
C ILE A 134 11.15 -3.06 3.94
N ASP A 135 12.14 -2.98 4.82
CA ASP A 135 13.52 -3.41 4.58
C ASP A 135 14.02 -4.28 5.75
N GLU A 136 13.54 -5.52 5.78
CA GLU A 136 13.80 -6.51 6.84
C GLU A 136 14.22 -7.86 6.23
N PRO A 137 15.27 -7.90 5.38
CA PRO A 137 15.67 -9.10 4.64
C PRO A 137 16.01 -10.30 5.54
N GLU A 138 16.31 -10.07 6.82
CA GLU A 138 16.56 -11.06 7.85
C GLU A 138 15.38 -12.02 8.03
N PHE A 139 14.15 -11.59 7.72
CA PHE A 139 12.94 -12.42 7.83
C PHE A 139 12.58 -13.17 6.55
N SER A 140 13.42 -13.15 5.52
CA SER A 140 13.17 -13.83 4.24
C SER A 140 12.89 -15.34 4.35
N TRP A 141 13.34 -15.98 5.44
CA TRP A 141 13.08 -17.38 5.75
C TRP A 141 11.71 -17.64 6.39
N HIS A 142 11.09 -16.62 6.99
CA HIS A 142 9.89 -16.78 7.79
C HIS A 142 8.66 -16.95 6.88
N PRO A 143 7.75 -17.91 7.14
CA PRO A 143 6.64 -18.22 6.25
C PRO A 143 5.63 -17.07 6.07
N VAL A 144 5.30 -16.34 7.14
CA VAL A 144 4.33 -15.21 7.11
C VAL A 144 4.99 -13.86 6.77
N LEU A 145 6.15 -13.57 7.37
CA LEU A 145 6.85 -12.30 7.21
C LEU A 145 7.72 -12.23 5.94
N GLY A 146 8.35 -13.34 5.54
CA GLY A 146 9.27 -13.40 4.41
C GLY A 146 8.70 -12.91 3.07
N PRO A 147 7.44 -13.23 2.70
CA PRO A 147 6.85 -12.73 1.47
C PRO A 147 6.73 -11.20 1.38
N LYS A 148 6.78 -10.48 2.50
CA LYS A 148 6.58 -9.01 2.59
C LYS A 148 7.73 -8.24 3.23
N CYS A 149 8.82 -8.93 3.59
CA CYS A 149 9.95 -8.33 4.32
C CYS A 149 10.87 -7.43 3.48
N MET A 150 10.63 -7.36 2.17
CA MET A 150 11.41 -6.57 1.22
C MET A 150 10.44 -5.98 0.20
N SER A 151 9.93 -4.77 0.47
CA SER A 151 8.89 -4.16 -0.34
C SER A 151 9.16 -2.70 -0.67
N PHE A 152 8.92 -2.33 -1.92
CA PHE A 152 8.66 -0.96 -2.29
C PHE A 152 7.21 -0.59 -1.93
N CYS A 153 7.04 0.66 -1.50
CA CYS A 153 5.76 1.29 -1.26
C CYS A 153 4.93 1.28 -2.55
N GLN A 154 3.84 0.53 -2.54
CA GLN A 154 2.90 0.45 -3.66
C GLN A 154 1.73 1.42 -3.54
N TRP A 155 1.46 1.88 -2.33
CA TRP A 155 0.32 2.74 -2.00
C TRP A 155 0.64 4.21 -2.26
N THR A 156 1.90 4.58 -2.50
CA THR A 156 2.31 5.86 -3.12
C THR A 156 3.49 5.67 -4.06
N PHE A 157 3.35 6.09 -5.32
CA PHE A 157 4.47 6.15 -6.25
C PHE A 157 4.21 7.12 -7.39
N MET A 158 5.29 7.53 -8.07
CA MET A 158 5.23 8.46 -9.19
C MET A 158 5.85 7.82 -10.43
N CYS A 159 5.18 7.88 -11.59
CA CYS A 159 5.76 7.36 -12.82
C CYS A 159 5.35 8.14 -14.07
N LYS A 160 6.18 8.06 -15.12
CA LYS A 160 5.79 8.50 -16.45
C LYS A 160 4.76 7.51 -17.02
N PRO A 161 3.86 7.94 -17.93
CA PRO A 161 2.93 7.01 -18.56
C PRO A 161 3.68 6.05 -19.50
N ARG A 162 3.04 4.93 -19.81
CA ARG A 162 3.49 3.90 -20.77
C ARG A 162 4.78 3.18 -20.40
N LEU A 163 5.15 3.15 -19.12
CA LEU A 163 6.26 2.30 -18.67
C LEU A 163 5.89 0.83 -18.81
N PRO A 164 6.70 0.02 -19.51
CA PRO A 164 6.38 -1.39 -19.69
C PRO A 164 6.31 -2.20 -18.40
N VAL A 165 7.04 -1.82 -17.35
CA VAL A 165 6.91 -2.45 -16.03
C VAL A 165 5.48 -2.45 -15.51
N MET A 166 4.70 -1.39 -15.74
CA MET A 166 3.31 -1.31 -15.28
C MET A 166 2.41 -2.26 -16.08
N LEU A 167 2.58 -2.34 -17.40
CA LEU A 167 1.81 -3.29 -18.22
C LEU A 167 2.20 -4.74 -17.91
N THR A 168 3.49 -5.02 -17.76
CA THR A 168 3.99 -6.35 -17.36
C THR A 168 3.44 -6.77 -16.00
N LEU A 169 3.36 -5.85 -15.04
CA LEU A 169 2.76 -6.11 -13.73
C LEU A 169 1.28 -6.49 -13.86
N ILE A 170 0.49 -5.69 -14.60
CA ILE A 170 -0.93 -5.98 -14.87
C ILE A 170 -1.09 -7.38 -15.50
N GLU A 171 -0.30 -7.70 -16.52
CA GLU A 171 -0.37 -8.99 -17.22
C GLU A 171 0.07 -10.16 -16.32
N THR A 172 1.06 -9.94 -15.47
CA THR A 172 1.54 -10.94 -14.49
C THR A 172 0.44 -11.24 -13.48
N ILE A 173 -0.18 -10.21 -12.92
CA ILE A 173 -1.33 -10.34 -12.00
C ILE A 173 -2.48 -11.09 -12.68
N MET A 174 -2.84 -10.70 -13.92
CA MET A 174 -3.89 -11.38 -14.67
C MET A 174 -3.62 -12.87 -14.88
N ASN A 175 -2.37 -13.23 -15.17
CA ASN A 175 -1.98 -14.63 -15.35
C ASN A 175 -1.99 -15.39 -14.01
N TRP A 176 -1.55 -14.74 -12.93
CA TRP A 176 -1.62 -15.30 -11.58
C TRP A 176 -3.07 -15.55 -11.15
N LEU A 177 -3.97 -14.58 -11.33
CA LEU A 177 -5.40 -14.72 -11.03
C LEU A 177 -6.05 -15.87 -11.82
N ARG A 178 -5.69 -16.05 -13.10
CA ARG A 178 -6.13 -17.22 -13.89
C ARG A 178 -5.61 -18.53 -13.30
N GLY A 179 -4.36 -18.55 -12.85
CA GLY A 179 -3.78 -19.71 -12.16
C GLY A 179 -4.56 -20.07 -10.90
N VAL A 180 -4.81 -19.09 -10.03
CA VAL A 180 -5.59 -19.27 -8.80
C VAL A 180 -7.00 -19.77 -9.11
N ALA A 181 -7.69 -19.18 -10.09
CA ALA A 181 -9.03 -19.62 -10.49
C ALA A 181 -9.04 -21.08 -10.97
N LEU A 182 -8.01 -21.50 -11.73
CA LEU A 182 -7.86 -22.89 -12.17
C LEU A 182 -7.57 -23.85 -11.01
N GLU A 183 -6.72 -23.46 -10.07
CA GLU A 183 -6.38 -24.25 -8.88
C GLU A 183 -7.60 -24.46 -7.97
N GLN A 184 -8.37 -23.39 -7.74
CA GLN A 184 -9.60 -23.42 -6.95
C GLN A 184 -10.79 -24.02 -7.71
N LYS A 185 -10.68 -24.18 -9.04
CA LYS A 185 -11.74 -24.66 -9.93
C LYS A 185 -13.00 -23.80 -9.89
N VAL A 186 -12.81 -22.49 -9.80
CA VAL A 186 -13.88 -21.49 -9.76
C VAL A 186 -13.69 -20.45 -10.86
N PRO A 187 -14.75 -19.73 -11.28
CA PRO A 187 -14.61 -18.54 -12.11
C PRO A 187 -13.77 -17.44 -11.41
N ILE A 188 -13.22 -16.51 -12.20
CA ILE A 188 -12.40 -15.38 -11.68
C ILE A 188 -13.15 -14.56 -10.62
N GLY A 189 -14.45 -14.35 -10.79
CA GLY A 189 -15.27 -13.59 -9.84
C GLY A 189 -15.56 -14.30 -8.51
N GLU A 190 -15.18 -15.57 -8.39
CA GLU A 190 -15.42 -16.40 -7.20
C GLU A 190 -14.11 -16.83 -6.51
N ILE A 191 -12.96 -16.30 -6.96
CA ILE A 191 -11.68 -16.62 -6.31
C ILE A 191 -11.69 -16.13 -4.85
N HIS A 192 -11.18 -16.99 -3.97
CA HIS A 192 -10.91 -16.62 -2.59
C HIS A 192 -9.40 -16.46 -2.41
N LEU A 193 -8.95 -15.31 -1.93
CA LEU A 193 -7.55 -15.06 -1.62
C LEU A 193 -7.38 -14.90 -0.11
N ASP A 194 -6.34 -15.50 0.46
CA ASP A 194 -5.91 -15.15 1.82
C ASP A 194 -5.12 -13.82 1.84
N PHE A 195 -4.77 -13.34 3.03
CA PHE A 195 -4.02 -12.09 3.20
C PHE A 195 -2.68 -12.10 2.44
N ASP A 196 -1.91 -13.18 2.56
CA ASP A 196 -0.58 -13.27 1.97
C ASP A 196 -0.64 -13.38 0.44
N GLN A 197 -1.67 -14.03 -0.10
CA GLN A 197 -1.94 -14.08 -1.53
C GLN A 197 -2.29 -12.70 -2.10
N VAL A 198 -3.04 -11.87 -1.37
CA VAL A 198 -3.29 -10.47 -1.78
C VAL A 198 -1.96 -9.71 -1.84
N ILE A 199 -1.16 -9.78 -0.78
CA ILE A 199 0.13 -9.07 -0.68
C ILE A 199 1.12 -9.52 -1.77
N SER A 200 1.25 -10.82 -1.97
CA SER A 200 2.23 -11.41 -2.88
C SER A 200 1.79 -11.45 -4.33
N GLY A 201 0.48 -11.58 -4.58
CA GLY A 201 -0.09 -11.76 -5.90
C GLY A 201 -0.42 -10.45 -6.61
N THR A 202 -0.92 -9.45 -5.87
CA THR A 202 -1.32 -8.15 -6.45
C THR A 202 -0.79 -6.95 -5.72
N GLY A 203 -0.35 -7.13 -4.47
CA GLY A 203 0.10 -6.08 -3.59
C GLY A 203 1.60 -5.75 -3.70
N PRO A 204 2.23 -5.32 -2.58
CA PRO A 204 3.57 -4.73 -2.61
C PRO A 204 4.64 -5.69 -3.11
N SER A 205 4.54 -7.00 -2.85
CA SER A 205 5.57 -7.94 -3.31
C SER A 205 5.49 -8.18 -4.82
N ALA A 206 4.29 -8.23 -5.40
CA ALA A 206 4.12 -8.31 -6.86
C ALA A 206 4.70 -7.07 -7.55
N PHE A 207 4.37 -5.88 -7.02
CA PHE A 207 4.89 -4.60 -7.48
C PHE A 207 6.43 -4.54 -7.41
N THR A 208 6.99 -4.91 -6.26
CA THR A 208 8.43 -4.92 -6.01
C THR A 208 9.17 -5.84 -6.97
N ASN A 209 8.69 -7.07 -7.13
CA ASN A 209 9.28 -8.05 -8.04
C ASN A 209 9.23 -7.58 -9.50
N ALA A 210 8.14 -6.96 -9.93
CA ALA A 210 8.03 -6.41 -11.28
C ALA A 210 9.08 -5.30 -11.53
N ILE A 211 9.29 -4.41 -10.56
CA ILE A 211 10.28 -3.33 -10.65
C ILE A 211 11.70 -3.87 -10.66
N LEU A 212 12.06 -4.79 -9.76
CA LEU A 212 13.40 -5.39 -9.73
C LEU A 212 13.71 -6.14 -11.04
N ASN A 213 12.73 -6.84 -11.59
CA ASN A 213 12.87 -7.54 -12.87
C ASN A 213 13.02 -6.56 -14.04
N ASP A 214 12.26 -5.45 -14.06
CA ASP A 214 12.39 -4.40 -15.07
C ASP A 214 13.77 -3.72 -15.00
N ILE A 215 14.22 -3.33 -13.81
CA ILE A 215 15.56 -2.76 -13.61
C ILE A 215 16.63 -3.74 -14.11
N SER A 216 16.52 -5.02 -13.72
CA SER A 216 17.45 -6.07 -14.17
C SER A 216 17.49 -6.19 -15.69
N GLY A 217 16.31 -6.21 -16.33
CA GLY A 217 16.18 -6.29 -17.78
C GLY A 217 16.78 -5.08 -18.50
N ARG A 218 16.60 -3.87 -17.96
CA ARG A 218 17.18 -2.64 -18.51
C ARG A 218 18.70 -2.61 -18.40
N LEU A 219 19.26 -3.14 -17.32
CA LEU A 219 20.70 -3.13 -17.06
C LEU A 219 21.45 -4.35 -17.62
N GLY A 220 20.73 -5.38 -18.06
CA GLY A 220 21.32 -6.60 -18.62
C GLY A 220 22.00 -7.51 -17.58
N HIS A 221 21.77 -7.28 -16.29
CA HIS A 221 22.25 -8.12 -15.19
C HIS A 221 21.23 -8.14 -14.06
N ARG A 222 21.28 -9.17 -13.20
CA ARG A 222 20.33 -9.32 -12.10
C ARG A 222 20.59 -8.27 -11.02
N VAL A 223 19.55 -7.50 -10.70
CA VAL A 223 19.48 -6.58 -9.57
C VAL A 223 18.55 -7.19 -8.51
N THR A 224 19.03 -7.28 -7.28
CA THR A 224 18.32 -7.83 -6.12
C THR A 224 18.04 -6.74 -5.09
N TRP A 225 17.25 -7.09 -4.07
CA TRP A 225 16.96 -6.23 -2.93
C TRP A 225 18.22 -5.69 -2.23
N ASP A 226 19.33 -6.43 -2.24
CA ASP A 226 20.63 -5.98 -1.70
C ASP A 226 21.08 -4.62 -2.23
N THR A 227 20.60 -4.24 -3.43
CA THR A 227 20.88 -2.92 -4.02
C THR A 227 20.24 -1.78 -3.24
N PHE A 228 19.09 -2.05 -2.62
CA PHE A 228 18.21 -1.10 -1.94
C PHE A 228 18.12 -1.30 -0.42
N HIS A 229 18.74 -2.36 0.11
CA HIS A 229 18.87 -2.58 1.54
C HIS A 229 19.76 -1.52 2.22
N GLY A 230 19.38 -1.07 3.43
CA GLY A 230 20.16 -0.18 4.29
C GLY A 230 20.44 1.18 3.66
N MET A 231 19.44 1.77 2.99
CA MET A 231 19.62 3.03 2.28
C MET A 231 19.51 4.26 3.18
N ASP A 232 20.62 4.99 3.37
CA ASP A 232 20.61 6.32 3.99
C ASP A 232 20.03 7.41 3.07
N GLU A 233 20.24 7.28 1.76
CA GLU A 233 19.83 8.26 0.76
C GLU A 233 19.29 7.59 -0.51
N SER A 234 18.59 8.36 -1.35
CA SER A 234 17.96 7.85 -2.57
C SER A 234 18.95 7.33 -3.62
N LYS A 235 18.59 6.25 -4.33
CA LYS A 235 19.41 5.64 -5.39
C LYS A 235 18.65 5.65 -6.72
N LEU A 236 19.31 6.09 -7.80
CA LEU A 236 18.77 5.98 -9.16
C LEU A 236 19.38 4.77 -9.88
N VAL A 237 18.57 3.75 -10.14
CA VAL A 237 19.02 2.49 -10.75
C VAL A 237 18.07 2.12 -11.90
N GLY A 238 18.60 1.95 -13.11
CA GLY A 238 17.79 1.57 -14.28
C GLY A 238 16.70 2.59 -14.67
N GLY A 239 16.83 3.86 -14.25
CA GLY A 239 15.79 4.89 -14.44
C GLY A 239 14.70 4.87 -13.35
N VAL A 240 14.85 4.08 -12.30
CA VAL A 240 13.98 4.08 -11.13
C VAL A 240 14.71 4.77 -9.98
N LEU A 241 14.16 5.89 -9.50
CA LEU A 241 14.65 6.56 -8.30
C LEU A 241 13.97 5.92 -7.09
N VAL A 242 14.75 5.24 -6.25
CA VAL A 242 14.28 4.65 -5.01
C VAL A 242 14.62 5.59 -3.86
N LEU A 243 13.62 5.96 -3.07
CA LEU A 243 13.76 6.74 -1.84
C LEU A 243 13.91 5.80 -0.64
N ASN A 244 14.58 6.26 0.41
CA ASN A 244 14.74 5.49 1.65
C ASN A 244 13.39 5.33 2.38
N VAL A 245 13.38 4.47 3.40
CA VAL A 245 12.17 4.12 4.17
C VAL A 245 11.54 5.37 4.79
N GLU A 246 12.33 6.22 5.42
CA GLU A 246 11.85 7.45 6.06
C GLU A 246 11.12 8.40 5.09
N ALA A 247 11.41 8.38 3.79
CA ALA A 247 10.74 9.28 2.85
C ALA A 247 9.25 8.95 2.70
N PHE A 248 8.92 7.68 2.44
CA PHE A 248 7.55 7.27 2.13
C PHE A 248 6.88 6.54 3.28
N ALA A 249 7.63 5.87 4.15
CA ALA A 249 7.13 4.91 5.10
C ALA A 249 7.55 5.29 6.54
N ALA A 250 7.55 6.60 6.82
CA ALA A 250 8.03 7.15 8.08
C ALA A 250 7.23 6.64 9.29
N GLY A 251 7.89 6.52 10.45
CA GLY A 251 7.21 6.29 11.73
C GLY A 251 6.51 4.93 11.89
N GLN A 252 6.92 3.91 11.14
CA GLN A 252 6.38 2.55 11.28
C GLN A 252 7.03 1.75 12.42
N GLY A 253 8.14 2.23 12.98
CA GLY A 253 8.82 1.56 14.10
C GLY A 253 9.70 0.37 13.69
N HIS A 254 9.90 0.16 12.39
CA HIS A 254 10.84 -0.80 11.82
C HIS A 254 11.63 -0.16 10.66
N SER A 255 12.59 -0.89 10.09
CA SER A 255 13.36 -0.52 8.89
C SER A 255 13.97 0.88 8.91
N ASP A 256 14.41 1.33 10.08
CA ASP A 256 14.93 2.69 10.32
C ASP A 256 14.02 3.81 9.77
N SER A 257 12.69 3.60 9.85
CA SER A 257 11.67 4.52 9.33
C SER A 257 11.62 5.91 9.98
N GLY A 258 12.45 6.19 10.99
CA GLY A 258 12.51 7.51 11.62
C GLY A 258 11.15 7.95 12.19
N SER A 259 10.80 9.23 12.01
CA SER A 259 9.51 9.78 12.44
C SER A 259 8.93 10.74 11.40
N HIS A 260 7.64 11.04 11.53
CA HIS A 260 6.96 11.99 10.65
C HIS A 260 7.40 13.44 10.82
N GLU A 261 8.12 13.77 11.90
CA GLU A 261 8.54 15.14 12.21
C GLU A 261 9.86 15.53 11.54
N THR A 262 10.51 14.60 10.86
CA THR A 262 11.79 14.87 10.21
C THR A 262 11.59 15.62 8.89
N LYS A 263 12.66 16.24 8.41
CA LYS A 263 12.67 16.89 7.09
C LYS A 263 12.63 15.89 5.93
N HIS A 264 12.85 14.61 6.21
CA HIS A 264 12.96 13.54 5.22
C HIS A 264 11.61 12.87 4.97
N ALA A 265 10.71 12.85 5.97
CA ALA A 265 9.34 12.39 5.81
C ALA A 265 8.58 13.23 4.76
N MET A 266 8.08 12.56 3.72
CA MET A 266 7.36 13.19 2.60
C MET A 266 5.85 13.00 2.71
N ILE A 267 5.42 11.87 3.25
CA ILE A 267 4.03 11.44 3.39
C ILE A 267 3.82 10.70 4.71
N ARG A 268 2.57 10.58 5.16
CA ARG A 268 2.15 9.81 6.34
C ARG A 268 0.99 8.91 5.94
N HIS A 269 1.08 7.62 6.27
CA HIS A 269 0.03 6.65 5.97
C HIS A 269 -0.84 6.35 7.21
N HIS A 270 -2.15 6.48 7.07
CA HIS A 270 -3.12 6.20 8.13
C HIS A 270 -3.72 4.79 7.95
N TYR A 271 -2.91 3.74 8.17
CA TYR A 271 -3.09 2.30 7.84
C TYR A 271 -4.44 1.61 8.17
N HIS A 272 -5.41 2.31 8.74
CA HIS A 272 -6.69 1.79 9.20
C HIS A 272 -7.90 2.22 8.36
N ALA A 273 -7.74 3.06 7.33
CA ALA A 273 -8.89 3.58 6.59
C ALA A 273 -9.50 2.58 5.60
N SER A 274 -8.66 1.86 4.84
CA SER A 274 -9.11 0.93 3.80
C SER A 274 -9.85 -0.29 4.35
N ARG A 275 -9.51 -0.73 5.57
CA ARG A 275 -10.09 -1.89 6.29
C ARG A 275 -10.11 -3.20 5.49
N TRP A 276 -9.33 -3.32 4.41
CA TRP A 276 -9.30 -4.54 3.60
C TRP A 276 -8.87 -5.80 4.39
N PRO A 277 -8.02 -5.73 5.44
CA PRO A 277 -7.71 -6.91 6.26
C PRO A 277 -8.92 -7.49 6.99
N THR A 278 -10.03 -6.75 7.12
CA THR A 278 -11.27 -7.31 7.69
C THR A 278 -11.94 -8.33 6.77
N THR A 279 -11.71 -8.21 5.46
CA THR A 279 -12.21 -9.13 4.43
C THR A 279 -11.19 -10.21 4.06
N HIS A 280 -9.90 -9.96 4.32
CA HIS A 280 -8.81 -10.90 4.15
C HIS A 280 -7.99 -10.91 5.46
N PRO A 281 -8.44 -11.62 6.50
CA PRO A 281 -7.79 -11.58 7.80
C PRO A 281 -6.37 -12.16 7.71
N ARG A 282 -5.46 -11.58 8.50
CA ARG A 282 -4.12 -12.15 8.70
C ARG A 282 -4.23 -13.50 9.38
N LEU A 283 -3.16 -14.27 9.28
CA LEU A 283 -3.03 -15.47 10.10
C LEU A 283 -3.05 -15.07 11.58
N ASN A 284 -4.05 -15.56 12.31
CA ASN A 284 -4.25 -15.23 13.71
C ASN A 284 -4.26 -16.52 14.54
N HIS A 285 -3.25 -16.70 15.39
CA HIS A 285 -3.19 -17.83 16.30
C HIS A 285 -4.16 -17.63 17.47
N PRO A 286 -5.00 -18.62 17.83
CA PRO A 286 -6.08 -18.45 18.80
C PRO A 286 -5.62 -18.06 20.22
N VAL A 287 -4.33 -18.22 20.53
CA VAL A 287 -3.74 -17.83 21.82
C VAL A 287 -2.81 -16.63 21.70
N PHE A 288 -2.03 -16.54 20.61
CA PHE A 288 -0.89 -15.62 20.51
C PHE A 288 -1.12 -14.46 19.54
N GLY A 289 -2.24 -14.45 18.82
CA GLY A 289 -2.54 -13.38 17.88
C GLY A 289 -1.81 -13.51 16.54
N GLU A 290 -1.67 -12.37 15.88
CA GLU A 290 -0.95 -12.17 14.62
C GLU A 290 0.55 -11.94 14.91
N VAL A 291 1.44 -12.60 14.17
CA VAL A 291 2.90 -12.43 14.33
C VAL A 291 3.36 -11.01 13.99
N GLU A 292 2.61 -10.32 13.13
CA GLU A 292 2.88 -8.95 12.70
C GLU A 292 2.81 -7.93 13.86
N GLN A 293 2.18 -8.28 14.99
CA GLN A 293 2.21 -7.44 16.19
C GLN A 293 3.61 -7.31 16.79
N CYS A 294 4.54 -8.23 16.46
CA CYS A 294 5.95 -8.09 16.82
C CYS A 294 6.66 -6.96 16.08
N ASN A 295 6.06 -6.38 15.03
CA ASN A 295 6.61 -5.27 14.25
C ASN A 295 8.08 -5.48 13.84
N TRP A 296 8.40 -6.67 13.32
CA TRP A 296 9.74 -7.05 12.86
C TRP A 296 10.81 -7.15 13.97
N ASP A 297 10.43 -7.15 15.25
CA ASP A 297 11.36 -7.46 16.33
C ASP A 297 11.72 -8.95 16.33
N MET A 298 13.00 -9.27 16.06
CA MET A 298 13.48 -10.65 15.94
C MET A 298 13.20 -11.48 17.19
N HIS A 299 13.42 -10.91 18.38
CA HIS A 299 13.23 -11.64 19.63
C HIS A 299 11.76 -11.98 19.88
N CYS A 300 10.85 -11.03 19.61
CA CYS A 300 9.42 -11.24 19.67
C CYS A 300 8.97 -12.33 18.68
N VAL A 301 9.44 -12.28 17.43
CA VAL A 301 9.08 -13.26 16.40
C VAL A 301 9.57 -14.66 16.76
N GLU A 302 10.83 -14.80 17.21
CA GLU A 302 11.37 -16.09 17.66
C GLU A 302 10.59 -16.66 18.84
N THR A 303 10.17 -15.80 19.78
CA THR A 303 9.34 -16.21 20.92
C THR A 303 7.95 -16.66 20.46
N TYR A 304 7.31 -15.90 19.57
CA TYR A 304 6.03 -16.26 18.96
C TYR A 304 6.11 -17.63 18.27
N ASP A 305 7.12 -17.85 17.43
CA ASP A 305 7.31 -19.10 16.69
C ASP A 305 7.53 -20.29 17.63
N HIS A 306 8.37 -20.11 18.66
CA HIS A 306 8.60 -21.12 19.69
C HIS A 306 7.29 -21.48 20.40
N ASP A 307 6.51 -20.48 20.80
CA ASP A 307 5.28 -20.68 21.57
C ASP A 307 4.18 -21.33 20.71
N VAL A 308 4.06 -20.94 19.44
CA VAL A 308 3.17 -21.59 18.46
C VAL A 308 3.57 -23.05 18.24
N GLU A 309 4.86 -23.36 18.11
CA GLU A 309 5.32 -24.73 17.93
C GLU A 309 5.10 -25.57 19.20
N HIS A 310 5.39 -25.01 20.37
CA HIS A 310 5.10 -25.65 21.65
C HIS A 310 3.60 -25.92 21.82
N PHE A 311 2.74 -24.97 21.47
CA PHE A 311 1.29 -25.13 21.51
C PHE A 311 0.83 -26.33 20.69
N LYS A 312 1.43 -26.61 19.53
CA LYS A 312 1.09 -27.80 18.70
C LYS A 312 1.31 -29.11 19.47
N THR A 313 2.29 -29.17 20.37
CA THR A 313 2.63 -30.37 21.16
C THR A 313 1.67 -30.65 22.32
N LEU A 314 0.89 -29.65 22.76
CA LEU A 314 -0.05 -29.78 23.87
C LEU A 314 -1.22 -30.73 23.57
N SER A 315 -1.74 -31.35 24.63
CA SER A 315 -2.96 -32.16 24.55
C SER A 315 -4.19 -31.30 24.18
N PRO A 316 -5.27 -31.90 23.63
CA PRO A 316 -6.49 -31.16 23.31
C PRO A 316 -7.11 -30.42 24.50
N GLU A 317 -7.00 -30.98 25.70
CA GLU A 317 -7.53 -30.37 26.93
C GLU A 317 -6.72 -29.13 27.33
N GLU A 318 -5.39 -29.20 27.28
CA GLU A 318 -4.50 -28.07 27.57
C GLU A 318 -4.68 -26.94 26.56
N LYS A 319 -4.83 -27.27 25.27
CA LYS A 319 -5.13 -26.30 24.21
C LYS A 319 -6.43 -25.56 24.51
N MET A 320 -7.49 -26.29 24.85
CA MET A 320 -8.78 -25.70 25.17
C MET A 320 -8.69 -24.75 26.36
N ILE A 321 -7.97 -25.14 27.42
CA ILE A 321 -7.77 -24.28 28.59
C ILE A 321 -7.09 -22.97 28.20
N GLN A 322 -6.01 -23.02 27.41
CA GLN A 322 -5.30 -21.81 26.99
C GLN A 322 -6.16 -20.91 26.10
N ILE A 323 -6.90 -21.49 25.17
CA ILE A 323 -7.83 -20.75 24.31
C ILE A 323 -8.90 -20.06 25.15
N THR A 324 -9.56 -20.78 26.07
CA THR A 324 -10.59 -20.18 26.93
C THR A 324 -10.04 -19.06 27.81
N ILE A 325 -8.81 -19.22 28.35
CA ILE A 325 -8.15 -18.15 29.10
C ILE A 325 -7.92 -16.92 28.22
N LYS A 326 -7.42 -17.12 27.00
CA LYS A 326 -7.19 -16.02 26.05
C LYS A 326 -8.49 -15.32 25.66
N GLU A 327 -9.55 -16.06 25.35
CA GLU A 327 -10.86 -15.51 25.02
C GLU A 327 -11.44 -14.64 26.15
N GLU A 328 -11.28 -15.07 27.41
CA GLU A 328 -11.66 -14.29 28.58
C GLU A 328 -10.81 -13.01 28.73
N GLN A 329 -9.49 -13.12 28.52
CA GLN A 329 -8.59 -11.97 28.55
C GLN A 329 -8.93 -10.95 27.46
N ASP A 330 -9.19 -11.41 26.24
CA ASP A 330 -9.54 -10.55 25.12
C ASP A 330 -10.90 -9.88 25.37
N ARG A 331 -11.89 -10.61 25.90
CA ARG A 331 -13.18 -10.02 26.29
C ARG A 331 -13.01 -8.90 27.32
N LEU A 332 -12.22 -9.13 28.36
CA LEU A 332 -11.92 -8.11 29.37
C LEU A 332 -11.14 -6.93 28.77
N GLY A 333 -10.21 -7.19 27.85
CA GLY A 333 -9.48 -6.18 27.12
C GLY A 333 -10.41 -5.26 26.31
N PHE A 334 -11.32 -5.84 25.53
CA PHE A 334 -12.30 -5.08 24.75
C PHE A 334 -13.25 -4.26 25.63
N GLU A 335 -13.64 -4.77 26.80
CA GLU A 335 -14.46 -4.00 27.76
C GLU A 335 -13.71 -2.78 28.32
N VAL A 336 -12.40 -2.91 28.55
CA VAL A 336 -11.56 -1.79 28.99
C VAL A 336 -11.36 -0.78 27.86
N GLU A 337 -10.99 -1.23 26.66
CA GLU A 337 -10.78 -0.38 25.49
C GLU A 337 -12.06 0.40 25.13
N ALA A 338 -13.22 -0.27 25.09
CA ALA A 338 -14.49 0.40 24.83
C ALA A 338 -14.82 1.48 25.87
N ARG A 339 -14.44 1.27 27.14
CA ARG A 339 -14.63 2.28 28.19
C ARG A 339 -13.68 3.45 28.01
N ASP A 340 -12.44 3.20 27.64
CA ASP A 340 -11.42 4.22 27.44
C ASP A 340 -11.74 5.06 26.18
N ASP A 341 -12.21 4.44 25.09
CA ASP A 341 -12.73 5.10 23.88
C ASP A 341 -13.90 6.05 24.17
N ILE A 342 -14.84 5.62 25.03
CA ILE A 342 -15.97 6.45 25.44
C ILE A 342 -15.44 7.67 26.21
N ALA A 343 -14.51 7.46 27.14
CA ALA A 343 -13.92 8.54 27.93
C ALA A 343 -13.10 9.52 27.07
N GLU A 344 -12.41 9.04 26.03
CA GLU A 344 -11.67 9.89 25.09
C GLU A 344 -12.61 10.74 24.24
N LYS A 345 -13.67 10.14 23.67
CA LYS A 345 -14.70 10.89 22.92
C LYS A 345 -15.43 11.92 23.76
N GLU A 346 -15.67 11.63 25.04
CA GLU A 346 -16.23 12.61 25.97
C GLU A 346 -15.29 13.80 26.19
N LYS A 347 -13.99 13.55 26.37
CA LYS A 347 -12.98 14.62 26.48
C LYS A 347 -12.86 15.45 25.20
N GLU A 348 -12.83 14.81 24.03
CA GLU A 348 -12.78 15.50 22.74
C GLU A 348 -13.99 16.43 22.56
N ARG A 349 -15.19 15.95 22.89
CA ARG A 349 -16.41 16.78 22.86
C ARG A 349 -16.34 17.96 23.82
N GLU A 350 -15.87 17.76 25.05
CA GLU A 350 -15.69 18.86 26.00
C GLU A 350 -14.62 19.87 25.55
N GLU A 351 -13.59 19.42 24.82
CA GLU A 351 -12.57 20.31 24.26
C GLU A 351 -13.10 21.09 23.04
N GLU A 352 -13.89 20.45 22.17
CA GLU A 352 -14.58 21.13 21.07
C GLU A 352 -15.59 22.16 21.56
N GLU A 353 -16.38 21.83 22.60
CA GLU A 353 -17.31 22.77 23.21
C GLU A 353 -16.57 23.97 23.81
N ARG A 354 -15.47 23.75 24.54
CA ARG A 354 -14.62 24.85 25.05
C ARG A 354 -14.05 25.72 23.93
N LYS A 355 -13.56 25.13 22.83
CA LYS A 355 -13.05 25.89 21.69
C LYS A 355 -14.14 26.73 21.02
N ARG A 356 -15.36 26.21 20.92
CA ARG A 356 -16.52 26.97 20.39
C ARG A 356 -16.90 28.13 21.30
N GLU A 357 -16.96 27.90 22.62
CA GLU A 357 -17.24 28.97 23.59
C GLU A 357 -16.15 30.07 23.54
N GLU A 358 -14.88 29.70 23.44
CA GLU A 358 -13.77 30.65 23.31
C GLU A 358 -13.79 31.43 21.97
N GLU A 359 -14.31 30.83 20.89
CA GLU A 359 -14.50 31.49 19.59
C GLU A 359 -15.70 32.44 19.58
N GLU A 360 -16.77 32.12 20.32
CA GLU A 360 -17.95 32.97 20.50
C GLU A 360 -17.63 34.20 21.37
N ASP A 361 -16.89 34.02 22.47
CA ASP A 361 -16.46 35.11 23.36
C ASP A 361 -15.46 36.08 22.69
N GLN A 362 -14.78 35.66 21.61
CA GLN A 362 -13.89 36.52 20.83
C GLN A 362 -14.61 37.32 19.73
N GLN A 363 -15.91 37.09 19.53
CA GLN A 363 -16.74 37.78 18.53
C GLN A 363 -17.71 38.82 19.12
N GLU A 364 -17.86 38.89 20.46
CA GLU A 364 -18.49 40.01 21.20
C GLU A 364 -17.48 41.10 21.59
#